data_AF-A0A6I1VV81-F1
#
_entry.id   AF-A0A6I1VV81-F1
#
_cell.length_a   1.000
_cell.length_b   1.000
_cell.length_c   1.000
_cell.angle_alpha   90.00
_cell.angle_beta   90.00
_cell.angle_gamma   90.00
#
_symmetry.space_group_name_H-M   'P 1'
#
loop_
_entity.id
_entity.type
_entity.pdbx_description
1 polymer ?
#
loop_
_entity_poly.entity_id
_entity_poly.type
_entity_poly.pdbx_seq_one_letter_code
_entity_poly.pdbx_strand_id
1 'polypeptide(L)'
;MKLVLGFVAFTAWAGEPAPDINSFTCLKLNREIRGYIRRGVDLPLAELTLFRQTRNRLIEGFEDGLYSRDQLSTAMYELSRDVEKVVKTCRRIGSRPFVDMLPASVQKLLMATRGTSKSPAGR
;
A
#
# COMPACT_ATOMS: atom_id res chain seq x y z
N MET A 1 26.67 -12.04 43.09
CA MET A 1 25.85 -12.04 41.85
C MET A 1 26.23 -10.82 41.02
N LYS A 2 26.85 -11.01 39.85
CA LYS A 2 27.20 -9.93 38.91
C LYS A 2 26.21 -9.99 37.75
N LEU A 3 25.31 -9.00 37.65
CA LEU A 3 24.41 -8.86 36.51
C LEU A 3 25.21 -8.43 35.28
N VAL A 4 25.20 -9.27 34.25
CA VAL A 4 25.70 -8.92 32.92
C VAL A 4 24.52 -8.29 32.16
N LEU A 5 24.54 -6.97 32.02
CA LEU A 5 23.62 -6.24 31.15
C LEU A 5 24.10 -6.39 29.70
N GLY A 6 23.59 -7.41 29.01
CA GLY A 6 23.75 -7.53 27.57
C GLY A 6 22.87 -6.52 26.85
N PHE A 7 23.47 -5.48 26.28
CA PHE A 7 22.79 -4.59 25.35
C PHE A 7 22.59 -5.31 24.01
N VAL A 8 21.35 -5.70 23.72
CA VAL A 8 20.96 -6.15 22.38
C VAL A 8 20.71 -4.89 21.55
N ALA A 9 21.66 -4.54 20.69
CA ALA A 9 21.46 -3.51 19.69
C ALA A 9 20.47 -4.05 18.64
N PHE A 10 19.21 -3.62 18.73
CA PHE A 10 18.26 -3.79 17.64
C PHE A 10 18.74 -2.93 16.47
N THR A 11 19.43 -3.54 15.50
CA THR A 11 19.62 -2.89 14.20
C THR A 11 18.24 -2.76 13.58
N ALA A 12 17.65 -1.57 13.69
CA ALA A 12 16.48 -1.21 12.93
C ALA A 12 16.86 -1.40 11.46
N TRP A 13 16.31 -2.43 10.82
CA TRP A 13 16.32 -2.52 9.37
C TRP A 13 15.49 -1.34 8.90
N ALA A 14 16.15 -0.25 8.55
CA ALA A 14 15.56 0.76 7.67
C ALA A 14 15.32 0.03 6.34
N GLY A 15 14.18 -0.67 6.27
CA GLY A 15 13.71 -1.27 5.03
C GLY A 15 13.71 -0.16 3.98
N GLU A 16 14.22 -0.47 2.79
CA GLU A 16 14.18 0.45 1.66
C GLU A 16 12.79 1.10 1.61
N PRO A 17 12.70 2.42 1.36
CA PRO A 17 11.42 3.11 1.31
C PRO A 17 10.52 2.33 0.37
N ALA A 18 9.38 1.86 0.91
CA ALA A 18 8.45 1.06 0.14
C ALA A 18 8.14 1.83 -1.15
N PRO A 19 8.32 1.21 -2.32
CA PRO A 19 8.28 1.95 -3.58
C PRO A 19 6.92 2.62 -3.75
N ASP A 20 6.94 3.88 -4.18
CA ASP A 20 5.75 4.72 -4.26
C ASP A 20 4.66 4.06 -5.11
N ILE A 21 3.51 3.79 -4.49
CA ILE A 21 2.38 3.11 -5.13
C ILE A 21 1.87 3.86 -6.37
N ASN A 22 2.11 5.17 -6.43
CA ASN A 22 1.73 6.02 -7.54
C ASN A 22 2.52 5.72 -8.82
N SER A 23 3.70 5.10 -8.69
CA SER A 23 4.53 4.72 -9.84
C SER A 23 4.04 3.43 -10.53
N PHE A 24 3.15 2.66 -9.90
CA PHE A 24 2.72 1.38 -10.41
C PHE A 24 1.54 1.48 -11.37
N THR A 25 1.62 0.68 -12.44
CA THR A 25 0.52 0.50 -13.39
C THR A 25 -0.21 -0.80 -13.13
N CYS A 26 -1.40 -0.94 -13.72
CA CYS A 26 -2.16 -2.18 -13.73
C CYS A 26 -1.38 -3.39 -14.27
N LEU A 27 -0.33 -3.17 -15.08
CA LEU A 27 0.55 -4.22 -15.56
C LEU A 27 1.24 -4.97 -14.41
N LYS A 28 1.64 -4.26 -13.35
CA LYS A 28 2.24 -4.89 -12.16
C LYS A 28 1.26 -5.82 -11.48
N LEU A 29 0.03 -5.35 -11.23
CA LEU A 29 -1.05 -6.17 -10.65
C LEU A 29 -1.32 -7.43 -11.49
N ASN A 30 -1.42 -7.27 -12.80
CA ASN A 30 -1.67 -8.37 -13.72
C ASN A 30 -0.54 -9.40 -13.76
N ARG A 31 0.72 -8.97 -13.63
CA ARG A 31 1.88 -9.86 -13.56
C ARG A 31 1.87 -10.67 -12.25
N GLU A 32 1.55 -10.02 -11.15
CA GLU A 32 1.44 -10.67 -9.84
C GLU A 32 0.34 -11.75 -9.85
N ILE A 33 -0.86 -11.41 -10.31
CA ILE A 33 -1.98 -12.35 -10.44
C ILE A 33 -1.61 -13.55 -11.32
N ARG A 34 -1.00 -13.31 -12.49
CA ARG A 34 -0.54 -14.40 -13.37
C ARG A 34 0.50 -15.29 -12.69
N GLY A 35 1.38 -14.70 -11.88
CA GLY A 35 2.39 -15.44 -11.11
C GLY A 35 1.79 -16.36 -10.06
N TYR A 36 0.72 -15.94 -9.37
CA TYR A 36 0.02 -16.81 -8.42
C TYR A 36 -0.77 -17.93 -9.10
N ILE A 37 -1.52 -17.61 -10.16
CA ILE A 37 -2.26 -18.61 -10.95
C ILE A 37 -1.32 -19.70 -11.48
N ARG A 38 -0.17 -19.32 -12.05
CA ARG A 38 0.82 -20.28 -12.57
C ARG A 38 1.42 -21.18 -11.50
N ARG A 39 1.50 -20.70 -10.25
CA ARG A 39 2.03 -21.48 -9.12
C ARG A 39 0.95 -22.28 -8.38
N GLY A 40 -0.30 -22.20 -8.82
CA GLY A 40 -1.42 -22.85 -8.13
C GLY A 40 -1.66 -22.31 -6.72
N VAL A 41 -1.22 -21.08 -6.43
CA VAL A 41 -1.38 -20.46 -5.12
C VAL A 41 -2.70 -19.70 -5.11
N ASP A 42 -3.60 -20.11 -4.23
CA ASP A 42 -4.83 -19.39 -3.94
C ASP A 42 -4.56 -18.31 -2.89
N LEU A 43 -4.52 -17.05 -3.32
CA LEU A 43 -4.30 -15.90 -2.46
C LEU A 43 -5.48 -14.94 -2.61
N PRO A 44 -6.09 -14.47 -1.50
CA PRO A 44 -7.13 -13.46 -1.57
C PRO A 44 -6.64 -12.22 -2.33
N LEU A 45 -7.46 -11.69 -3.25
CA LEU A 45 -7.05 -10.55 -4.09
C LEU A 45 -6.66 -9.32 -3.25
N ALA A 46 -7.28 -9.14 -2.07
CA ALA A 46 -6.96 -8.06 -1.14
C ALA A 46 -5.54 -8.17 -0.54
N GLU A 47 -4.93 -9.36 -0.57
CA GLU A 47 -3.59 -9.64 -0.05
C GLU A 47 -2.48 -9.48 -1.10
N LEU A 48 -2.84 -9.21 -2.36
CA LEU A 48 -1.85 -8.87 -3.38
C LEU A 48 -1.07 -7.63 -2.96
N THR A 49 0.18 -7.58 -3.40
CA THR A 49 1.19 -6.60 -2.97
C THR A 49 0.70 -5.17 -3.08
N LEU A 50 0.06 -4.81 -4.21
CA LEU A 50 -0.44 -3.45 -4.41
C LEU A 50 -1.57 -3.07 -3.45
N PHE A 51 -2.51 -3.97 -3.17
CA PHE A 51 -3.58 -3.70 -2.20
C PHE A 51 -3.04 -3.61 -0.77
N ARG A 52 -2.04 -4.43 -0.41
CA ARG A 52 -1.32 -4.28 0.87
C ARG A 52 -0.61 -2.94 0.99
N GLN A 53 0.12 -2.54 -0.06
CA GLN A 53 0.82 -1.25 -0.10
C GLN A 53 -0.17 -0.07 0.00
N THR A 54 -1.32 -0.13 -0.68
CA THR A 54 -2.38 0.87 -0.55
C THR A 54 -2.82 1.01 0.89
N ARG A 55 -3.13 -0.12 1.56
CA ARG A 55 -3.58 -0.11 2.96
C ARG A 55 -2.54 0.50 3.88
N ASN A 56 -1.28 0.08 3.76
CA ASN A 56 -0.20 0.64 4.57
C ASN A 56 -0.08 2.15 4.38
N ARG A 57 -0.12 2.64 3.14
CA ARG A 57 -0.03 4.08 2.88
C ARG A 57 -1.22 4.87 3.44
N LEU A 58 -2.40 4.27 3.44
CA LEU A 58 -3.59 4.85 4.07
C LEU A 58 -3.49 4.85 5.61
N ILE A 59 -2.81 3.89 6.20
CA ILE A 59 -2.58 3.86 7.65
C ILE A 59 -1.54 4.92 8.03
N GLU A 60 -0.41 4.97 7.32
CA GLU A 60 0.64 5.98 7.52
C GLU A 60 0.08 7.40 7.43
N GLY A 61 -0.73 7.71 6.41
CA GLY A 61 -1.31 9.05 6.29
C GLY A 61 -2.31 9.39 7.41
N PHE A 62 -2.97 8.40 8.00
CA PHE A 62 -3.78 8.61 9.20
C PHE A 62 -2.93 8.85 10.45
N GLU A 63 -1.85 8.07 10.62
CA GLU A 63 -0.88 8.25 11.70
C GLU A 63 -0.21 9.63 11.64
N ASP A 64 0.03 10.14 10.43
CA ASP A 64 0.52 11.51 10.14
C ASP A 64 -0.55 12.61 10.35
N GLY A 65 -1.79 12.25 10.70
CA GLY A 65 -2.89 13.20 10.96
C GLY A 65 -3.47 13.86 9.71
N LEU A 66 -3.27 13.29 8.51
CA LEU A 66 -3.70 13.91 7.24
C LEU A 66 -5.22 13.79 6.99
N TYR A 67 -5.89 12.89 7.68
CA TYR A 67 -7.34 12.68 7.58
C TYR A 67 -7.88 11.98 8.82
N SER A 68 -9.20 12.04 9.00
CA SER A 68 -9.89 11.47 10.16
C SER A 68 -9.99 9.93 10.10
N ARG A 69 -10.28 9.33 11.26
CA ARG A 69 -10.58 7.90 11.36
C ARG A 69 -11.77 7.49 10.48
N ASP A 70 -12.79 8.34 10.33
CA ASP A 70 -13.97 8.06 9.51
C ASP A 70 -13.65 8.07 8.01
N GLN A 71 -12.74 8.94 7.59
CA GLN A 71 -12.25 8.96 6.22
C GLN A 71 -11.43 7.69 5.93
N LEU A 72 -10.55 7.29 6.86
CA LEU A 72 -9.78 6.06 6.75
C LEU A 72 -10.70 4.83 6.69
N SER A 73 -11.66 4.70 7.60
CA SER A 73 -12.57 3.56 7.67
C SER A 73 -13.40 3.41 6.40
N THR A 74 -13.90 4.52 5.86
CA THR A 74 -14.61 4.56 4.58
C THR A 74 -13.71 4.07 3.44
N ALA A 75 -12.49 4.61 3.34
CA ALA A 75 -11.56 4.21 2.29
C ALA A 75 -11.15 2.73 2.39
N MET A 76 -10.93 2.21 3.59
CA MET A 76 -10.61 0.80 3.82
C MET A 76 -11.77 -0.12 3.43
N TYR A 77 -13.00 0.26 3.80
CA TYR A 77 -14.19 -0.49 3.43
C TYR A 77 -14.36 -0.54 1.91
N GLU A 78 -14.29 0.61 1.22
CA GLU A 78 -14.43 0.66 -0.24
C GLU A 78 -13.28 -0.08 -0.95
N LEU A 79 -12.05 0.05 -0.44
CA LEU A 79 -10.91 -0.68 -0.97
C LEU A 79 -11.13 -2.19 -0.92
N SER A 80 -11.63 -2.71 0.21
CA SER A 80 -11.91 -4.14 0.39
C SER A 80 -13.10 -4.61 -0.44
N ARG A 81 -14.17 -3.82 -0.51
CA ARG A 81 -15.39 -4.14 -1.26
C ARG A 81 -15.13 -4.21 -2.77
N ASP A 82 -14.34 -3.28 -3.29
CA ASP A 82 -14.21 -3.06 -4.73
C ASP A 82 -12.95 -3.71 -5.34
N VAL A 83 -12.21 -4.54 -4.59
CA VAL A 83 -10.99 -5.23 -5.07
C VAL A 83 -11.20 -5.94 -6.41
N GLU A 84 -12.28 -6.70 -6.55
CA GLU A 84 -12.57 -7.44 -7.79
C GLU A 84 -12.81 -6.50 -8.97
N LYS A 85 -13.50 -5.37 -8.73
CA LYS A 85 -13.76 -4.36 -9.75
C LYS A 85 -12.46 -3.72 -10.22
N VAL A 86 -11.57 -3.38 -9.30
CA VAL A 86 -10.22 -2.86 -9.60
C VAL A 86 -9.44 -3.86 -10.46
N VAL A 87 -9.38 -5.13 -10.03
CA VAL A 87 -8.68 -6.20 -10.76
C VAL A 87 -9.26 -6.39 -12.16
N LYS A 88 -10.58 -6.48 -12.29
CA LYS A 88 -11.28 -6.63 -13.58
C LYS A 88 -10.95 -5.48 -14.53
N THR A 89 -10.86 -4.27 -14.00
CA THR A 89 -10.54 -3.07 -14.79
C THR A 89 -9.07 -3.08 -15.20
N CYS A 90 -8.16 -3.36 -14.28
CA CYS A 90 -6.73 -3.48 -14.56
C CYS A 90 -6.40 -4.58 -15.58
N ARG A 91 -7.14 -5.69 -15.60
CA ARG A 91 -6.99 -6.74 -16.61
C ARG A 91 -7.29 -6.26 -18.03
N ARG A 92 -8.20 -5.29 -18.19
CA ARG A 92 -8.57 -4.72 -19.49
C ARG A 92 -7.56 -3.68 -19.98
N ILE A 93 -7.01 -2.87 -19.08
CA ILE A 93 -6.16 -1.73 -19.44
C ILE A 93 -4.87 -1.70 -18.62
N GLY A 94 -3.88 -2.48 -19.05
CA GLY A 94 -2.64 -2.70 -18.29
C GLY A 94 -1.72 -1.46 -18.17
N SER A 95 -1.77 -0.52 -19.10
CA SER A 95 -0.89 0.66 -19.10
C SER A 95 -1.32 1.77 -18.13
N ARG A 96 -2.56 1.73 -17.64
CA ARG A 96 -3.09 2.77 -16.73
C ARG A 96 -2.43 2.69 -15.35
N PRO A 97 -2.25 3.84 -14.67
CA PRO A 97 -1.85 3.86 -13.27
C PRO A 97 -2.81 3.03 -12.42
N PHE A 98 -2.27 2.26 -11.48
CA PHE A 98 -3.07 1.45 -10.57
C PHE A 98 -3.96 2.32 -9.68
N VAL A 99 -3.41 3.43 -9.17
CA VAL A 99 -4.12 4.35 -8.26
C VAL A 99 -5.38 4.91 -8.90
N ASP A 100 -5.34 5.25 -10.20
CA ASP A 100 -6.52 5.75 -10.94
C ASP A 100 -7.69 4.76 -10.96
N MET A 101 -7.43 3.46 -10.76
CA MET A 101 -8.46 2.42 -10.79
C MET A 101 -9.09 2.18 -9.42
N LEU A 102 -8.54 2.75 -8.36
CA LEU A 102 -9.03 2.58 -6.99
C LEU A 102 -10.34 3.34 -6.75
N PRO A 103 -11.10 3.04 -5.68
CA PRO A 103 -12.24 3.85 -5.27
C PRO A 103 -11.86 5.32 -5.06
N ALA A 104 -12.79 6.23 -5.34
CA ALA A 104 -12.54 7.67 -5.28
C ALA A 104 -12.09 8.15 -3.89
N SER A 105 -12.65 7.56 -2.82
CA SER A 105 -12.24 7.83 -1.45
C SER A 105 -10.76 7.50 -1.22
N VAL A 106 -10.32 6.33 -1.69
CA VAL A 106 -8.93 5.86 -1.59
C VAL A 106 -7.99 6.78 -2.38
N GLN A 107 -8.36 7.13 -3.62
CA GLN A 107 -7.57 8.04 -4.44
C GLN A 107 -7.35 9.38 -3.73
N LYS A 108 -8.42 9.96 -3.18
CA LYS A 108 -8.37 11.23 -2.45
C LYS A 108 -7.39 11.17 -1.28
N LEU A 109 -7.44 10.10 -0.47
CA LEU A 109 -6.55 9.98 0.69
C LEU A 109 -5.10 9.73 0.28
N LEU A 110 -4.85 8.91 -0.75
CA LEU A 110 -3.50 8.72 -1.28
C LEU A 110 -2.89 10.02 -1.81
N MET A 111 -3.69 10.89 -2.44
CA MET A 111 -3.23 12.22 -2.87
C MET A 111 -2.82 13.10 -1.68
N ALA A 112 -3.55 13.06 -0.56
CA ALA A 112 -3.17 13.78 0.66
C ALA A 112 -1.79 13.32 1.19
N THR A 113 -1.49 12.02 1.09
CA THR A 113 -0.17 11.48 1.51
C THR A 113 1.00 11.87 0.58
N ARG A 114 0.76 12.44 -0.60
CA ARG A 114 1.85 12.86 -1.51
C ARG A 114 2.52 14.15 -1.04
N GLY A 115 1.77 15.02 -0.34
CA GLY A 115 2.23 16.33 0.10
C GLY A 115 3.34 16.31 1.17
N THR A 116 3.53 15.17 1.84
CA THR A 116 4.48 15.01 2.95
C THR A 116 5.81 14.34 2.55
N SER A 117 5.99 13.91 1.30
CA SER A 117 7.24 13.27 0.84
C SER A 117 8.47 14.21 0.77
N LYS A 118 8.34 15.47 1.23
CA LYS A 118 9.43 16.44 1.30
C LYS A 118 9.72 16.82 2.76
N SER A 119 10.56 16.03 3.43
CA SER A 119 11.69 16.53 4.24
C SER A 119 12.48 15.34 4.79
N PRO A 120 13.69 15.03 4.28
CA PRO A 120 14.68 14.42 5.15
C PRO A 120 15.08 15.51 6.14
N ALA A 121 14.56 15.43 7.37
CA ALA A 121 15.17 16.12 8.49
C ALA A 121 16.61 15.61 8.59
N GLY A 122 17.57 16.45 8.20
CA GLY A 122 18.97 16.05 8.14
C GLY A 122 19.88 17.13 7.60
N ARG A 123 20.09 18.21 8.36
CA ARG A 123 21.36 18.39 9.08
C ARG A 123 21.22 19.46 10.16
#